data_AF-R9M3M6-F1
#
_entry.id   AF-R9M3M6-F1
#
_cell.length_a   1.000
_cell.length_b   1.000
_cell.length_c   1.000
_cell.angle_alpha   90.00
_cell.angle_beta   90.00
_cell.angle_gamma   90.00
#
_symmetry.space_group_name_H-M   'P 1'
#
loop_
_entity.id
_entity.type
_entity.pdbx_description
1 polymer ?
#
loop_
_entity_poly.entity_id
_entity_poly.type
_entity_poly.pdbx_seq_one_letter_code
_entity_poly.pdbx_strand_id
1 'polypeptide(L)'
;MSGTLREWLDRELRDFEPVWKSFRGRQRRMYYIWMAAAVAGMTALGFGAGYEWTYVLRVHLPIGAGIAGFIWLCVLLTSRAATMKSVRKSFEKALSALSPSDQEAFARQDFGRTDFLNTFEDRFPARLLAGPDFWLYFRDVCQIYRTADMEKLGAREETVRVHCKSGGVRMRRKVGAGVSLTVDYRKDTAAARQGPDRVYLASWEQLQTAKDLIARYCPKAETLWREK
;
A
#
# COMPACT_ATOMS: atom_id res chain seq x y z
N MET A 1 -1.35 -24.87 11.00
CA MET A 1 -1.37 -23.57 11.71
C MET A 1 -1.73 -23.86 13.15
N SER A 2 -0.84 -23.53 14.09
CA SER A 2 -1.05 -23.77 15.53
C SER A 2 -2.19 -22.91 16.09
N GLY A 3 -2.71 -23.28 17.26
CA GLY A 3 -3.77 -22.52 17.96
C GLY A 3 -3.30 -21.11 18.35
N THR A 4 -2.07 -20.99 18.84
CA THR A 4 -1.44 -19.71 19.22
C THR A 4 -1.31 -18.75 18.04
N LEU A 5 -0.95 -19.26 16.87
CA LEU A 5 -0.85 -18.45 15.64
C LEU A 5 -2.22 -18.00 15.12
N ARG A 6 -3.27 -18.82 15.29
CA ARG A 6 -4.65 -18.42 14.99
C ARG A 6 -5.12 -17.31 15.91
N GLU A 7 -4.88 -17.42 17.21
CA GLU A 7 -5.25 -16.39 18.19
C GLU A 7 -4.52 -15.08 17.92
N TRP A 8 -3.22 -15.15 17.58
CA TRP A 8 -2.46 -13.99 17.15
C TRP A 8 -3.08 -13.33 15.91
N LEU A 9 -3.41 -14.12 14.89
CA LEU A 9 -4.02 -13.62 13.65
C LEU A 9 -5.39 -12.98 13.90
N ASP A 10 -6.24 -13.61 14.72
CA ASP A 10 -7.56 -13.07 15.05
C ASP A 10 -7.46 -11.78 15.88
N ARG A 11 -6.41 -11.62 16.70
CA ARG A 11 -6.11 -10.34 17.37
C ARG A 11 -5.65 -9.28 16.37
N GLU A 12 -4.70 -9.64 15.49
CA GLU A 12 -4.15 -8.72 14.49
C GLU A 12 -5.24 -8.22 13.51
N LEU A 13 -6.15 -9.10 13.08
CA LEU A 13 -7.27 -8.72 12.22
C LEU A 13 -8.28 -7.81 12.92
N ARG A 14 -8.51 -8.02 14.22
CA ARG A 14 -9.36 -7.11 15.03
C ARG A 14 -8.74 -5.72 15.15
N ASP A 15 -7.42 -5.65 15.30
CA ASP A 15 -6.70 -4.38 15.36
C ASP A 15 -6.58 -3.70 13.98
N PHE A 16 -6.54 -4.49 12.89
CA PHE A 16 -6.52 -3.98 11.52
C PHE A 16 -7.87 -3.45 11.05
N GLU A 17 -8.97 -4.07 11.49
CA GLU A 17 -10.33 -3.72 11.06
C GLU A 17 -10.69 -2.22 11.23
N PRO A 18 -10.45 -1.55 12.37
CA PRO A 18 -10.76 -0.13 12.51
C PRO A 18 -9.92 0.75 11.58
N VAL A 19 -8.65 0.41 11.35
CA VAL A 19 -7.76 1.13 10.43
C VAL A 19 -8.27 0.99 8.99
N TRP A 20 -8.65 -0.23 8.59
CA TRP A 20 -9.27 -0.49 7.30
C TRP A 20 -10.60 0.25 7.12
N LYS A 21 -11.46 0.30 8.15
CA LYS A 21 -12.72 1.07 8.12
C LYS A 21 -12.45 2.57 7.94
N SER A 22 -11.50 3.13 8.67
CA SER A 22 -11.08 4.53 8.56
C SER A 22 -10.54 4.85 7.16
N PHE A 23 -9.64 4.00 6.64
CA PHE A 23 -9.09 4.11 5.28
C PHE A 23 -10.19 4.11 4.21
N ARG A 24 -11.12 3.15 4.29
CA ARG A 24 -12.28 3.06 3.39
C ARG A 24 -13.20 4.28 3.49
N GLY A 25 -13.39 4.82 4.69
CA GLY A 25 -14.15 6.04 4.91
C GLY A 25 -13.52 7.24 4.19
N ARG A 26 -12.20 7.41 4.31
CA ARG A 26 -11.44 8.46 3.61
C ARG A 26 -11.51 8.31 2.09
N GLN A 27 -11.28 7.10 1.57
CA GLN A 27 -11.41 6.81 0.14
C GLN A 27 -12.82 7.14 -0.38
N ARG A 28 -13.86 6.71 0.33
CA ARG A 28 -15.25 6.99 -0.06
C ARG A 28 -15.56 8.47 -0.11
N ARG A 29 -15.11 9.24 0.90
CA ARG A 29 -15.28 10.70 0.92
C ARG A 29 -14.60 11.35 -0.30
N MET A 30 -13.40 10.92 -0.62
CA MET A 30 -12.66 11.41 -1.78
C MET A 30 -13.39 11.11 -3.10
N TYR A 31 -13.93 9.90 -3.26
CA TYR A 31 -14.73 9.56 -4.45
C TYR A 31 -15.98 10.43 -4.60
N TYR A 32 -16.69 10.73 -3.50
CA TYR A 32 -17.82 11.65 -3.56
C TYR A 32 -17.41 13.07 -3.98
N ILE A 33 -16.25 13.54 -3.52
CA ILE A 33 -15.69 14.83 -3.95
C ILE A 33 -15.40 14.79 -5.46
N TRP A 34 -14.78 13.72 -5.96
CA TRP A 34 -14.51 13.58 -7.40
C TRP A 34 -15.77 13.49 -8.26
N MET A 35 -16.80 12.78 -7.79
CA MET A 35 -18.10 12.73 -8.46
C MET A 35 -18.75 14.11 -8.54
N ALA A 36 -18.77 14.86 -7.42
CA ALA A 36 -19.29 16.22 -7.39
C ALA A 36 -18.48 17.16 -8.29
N ALA A 37 -17.15 17.05 -8.25
CA ALA A 37 -16.24 17.83 -9.09
C ALA A 37 -16.42 17.52 -10.59
N ALA A 38 -16.71 16.27 -10.97
CA ALA A 38 -17.00 15.92 -12.35
C ALA A 38 -18.29 16.58 -12.87
N VAL A 39 -19.35 16.54 -12.06
CA VAL A 39 -20.63 17.18 -12.42
C VAL A 39 -20.50 18.70 -12.49
N ALA A 40 -19.93 19.31 -11.44
CA ALA A 40 -19.72 20.76 -11.39
C ALA A 40 -18.75 21.23 -12.47
N GLY A 41 -17.65 20.50 -12.68
CA GLY A 41 -16.64 20.81 -13.67
C GLY A 41 -17.18 20.79 -15.10
N MET A 42 -17.93 19.73 -15.47
CA MET A 42 -18.56 19.66 -16.80
C MET A 42 -19.59 20.78 -17.01
N THR A 43 -20.37 21.10 -15.98
CA THR A 43 -21.35 22.19 -16.03
C THR A 43 -20.67 23.54 -16.19
N ALA A 44 -19.61 23.81 -15.41
CA ALA A 44 -18.83 25.04 -15.50
C ALA A 44 -18.11 25.20 -16.84
N LEU A 45 -17.57 24.10 -17.41
CA LEU A 45 -17.00 24.10 -18.75
C LEU A 45 -18.04 24.47 -19.82
N GLY A 46 -19.27 23.98 -19.69
CA GLY A 46 -20.36 24.34 -20.60
C GLY A 46 -20.66 25.85 -20.59
N PHE A 47 -20.75 26.46 -19.41
CA PHE A 47 -20.92 27.91 -19.31
C PHE A 47 -19.69 28.69 -19.79
N GLY A 48 -18.48 28.22 -19.47
CA GLY A 48 -17.22 28.86 -19.88
C GLY A 48 -17.01 28.85 -21.40
N ALA A 49 -17.56 27.86 -22.11
CA ALA A 49 -17.57 27.79 -23.56
C ALA A 49 -18.65 28.71 -24.21
N GLY A 50 -19.45 29.43 -23.41
CA GLY A 50 -20.47 30.35 -23.88
C GLY A 50 -21.80 29.71 -24.27
N TYR A 51 -22.05 28.46 -23.88
CA TYR A 51 -23.34 27.80 -24.16
C TYR A 51 -24.46 28.34 -23.28
N GLU A 52 -25.67 28.41 -23.84
CA GLU A 52 -26.86 28.79 -23.09
C GLU A 52 -27.23 27.74 -22.03
N TRP A 53 -27.90 28.20 -20.96
CA TRP A 53 -28.35 27.38 -19.84
C TRP A 53 -29.08 26.10 -20.27
N THR A 54 -29.98 26.19 -21.25
CA THR A 54 -30.76 25.06 -21.76
C THR A 54 -29.87 23.99 -22.39
N TYR A 55 -28.82 24.38 -23.10
CA TYR A 55 -27.86 23.47 -23.71
C TYR A 55 -26.94 22.83 -22.66
N VAL A 56 -26.45 23.64 -21.71
CA VAL A 56 -25.60 23.14 -20.61
C VAL A 56 -26.36 22.08 -19.79
N LEU A 57 -27.63 22.32 -19.47
CA LEU A 57 -28.45 21.34 -18.76
C LEU A 57 -28.77 20.08 -19.58
N ARG A 58 -28.92 20.19 -20.90
CA ARG A 58 -29.27 19.04 -21.76
C ARG A 58 -28.07 18.19 -22.16
N VAL A 59 -26.87 18.77 -22.19
CA VAL A 59 -25.68 18.10 -22.73
C VAL A 59 -24.60 17.95 -21.66
N HIS A 60 -24.13 19.06 -21.08
CA HIS A 60 -22.97 19.05 -20.18
C HIS A 60 -23.30 18.42 -18.82
N LEU A 61 -24.48 18.69 -18.27
CA LEU A 61 -24.93 18.09 -17.01
C LEU A 61 -25.07 16.55 -17.12
N PRO A 62 -25.75 15.98 -18.14
CA PRO A 62 -25.78 14.54 -18.35
C PRO A 62 -24.40 13.92 -18.57
N ILE A 63 -23.47 14.59 -19.27
CA ILE A 63 -22.10 14.11 -19.42
C ILE A 63 -21.39 14.04 -18.06
N GLY A 64 -21.49 15.11 -17.25
CA GLY A 64 -20.95 15.13 -15.90
C GLY A 64 -21.55 14.03 -15.01
N ALA A 65 -22.87 13.83 -15.08
CA ALA A 65 -23.56 12.76 -14.37
C ALA A 65 -23.12 11.37 -14.86
N GLY A 66 -22.89 11.19 -16.16
CA GLY A 66 -22.36 9.97 -16.75
C GLY A 66 -20.95 9.63 -16.23
N ILE A 67 -20.06 10.62 -16.15
CA ILE A 67 -18.72 10.46 -15.57
C ILE A 67 -18.82 10.09 -14.09
N ALA A 68 -19.68 10.77 -13.32
CA ALA A 68 -19.91 10.45 -11.91
C ALA A 68 -20.45 9.02 -11.73
N GLY A 69 -21.36 8.58 -12.60
CA GLY A 69 -21.87 7.21 -12.64
C GLY A 69 -20.77 6.19 -12.94
N PHE A 70 -19.86 6.51 -13.86
CA PHE A 70 -18.71 5.67 -14.17
C PHE A 70 -17.73 5.55 -12.98
N ILE A 71 -17.41 6.67 -12.33
CA ILE A 71 -16.59 6.68 -11.11
C ILE A 71 -17.22 5.80 -10.04
N TRP A 72 -18.54 5.95 -9.81
CA TRP A 72 -19.28 5.15 -8.84
C TRP A 72 -19.22 3.65 -9.17
N LEU A 73 -19.37 3.26 -10.43
CA LEU A 73 -19.26 1.87 -10.87
C LEU A 73 -17.87 1.29 -10.60
N CYS A 74 -16.80 2.02 -10.91
CA CYS A 74 -15.43 1.59 -10.63
C CYS A 74 -15.18 1.37 -9.12
N VAL A 75 -15.72 2.26 -8.27
CA VAL A 75 -15.65 2.13 -6.80
C VAL A 75 -16.45 0.92 -6.31
N LEU A 76 -17.61 0.66 -6.89
CA LEU A 76 -18.43 -0.50 -6.53
C LEU A 76 -17.72 -1.82 -6.84
N LEU A 77 -17.07 -1.92 -8.00
CA LEU A 77 -16.32 -3.13 -8.39
C LEU A 77 -15.09 -3.36 -7.49
N THR A 78 -14.31 -2.33 -7.21
CA THR A 78 -13.13 -2.42 -6.34
C THR A 78 -13.50 -2.72 -4.89
N SER A 79 -14.60 -2.14 -4.38
CA SER A 79 -15.05 -2.33 -3.01
C SER A 79 -15.61 -3.72 -2.70
N ARG A 80 -16.19 -4.41 -3.70
CA ARG A 80 -16.62 -5.82 -3.58
C ARG A 80 -15.45 -6.77 -3.41
N ALA A 81 -14.34 -6.46 -4.07
CA ALA A 81 -13.16 -7.30 -4.04
C ALA A 81 -12.33 -7.04 -2.75
N ALA A 82 -12.37 -5.83 -2.19
CA ALA A 82 -11.63 -5.47 -0.98
C ALA A 82 -12.40 -5.81 0.31
N THR A 83 -12.16 -7.00 0.90
CA THR A 83 -12.84 -7.47 2.13
C THR A 83 -11.85 -7.90 3.20
N MET A 84 -12.28 -7.92 4.48
CA MET A 84 -11.46 -8.50 5.57
C MET A 84 -11.17 -9.99 5.35
N LYS A 85 -12.04 -10.71 4.63
CA LYS A 85 -11.80 -12.11 4.26
C LYS A 85 -10.59 -12.26 3.32
N SER A 86 -10.44 -11.35 2.35
CA SER A 86 -9.24 -11.34 1.50
C SER A 86 -7.97 -11.00 2.28
N VAL A 87 -8.06 -10.07 3.24
CA VAL A 87 -6.93 -9.73 4.13
C VAL A 87 -6.53 -10.97 4.93
N ARG A 88 -7.48 -11.60 5.63
CA ARG A 88 -7.26 -12.85 6.38
C ARG A 88 -6.59 -13.92 5.53
N LYS A 89 -7.10 -14.16 4.32
CA LYS A 89 -6.53 -15.15 3.39
C LYS A 89 -5.08 -14.81 3.00
N SER A 90 -4.75 -13.53 2.84
CA SER A 90 -3.38 -13.08 2.53
C SER A 90 -2.42 -13.37 3.69
N PHE A 91 -2.83 -13.06 4.92
CA PHE A 91 -2.08 -13.39 6.13
C PHE A 91 -1.93 -14.91 6.31
N GLU A 92 -3.03 -15.67 6.21
CA GLU A 92 -2.99 -17.14 6.33
C GLU A 92 -2.06 -17.77 5.31
N LYS A 93 -2.07 -17.28 4.06
CA LYS A 93 -1.15 -17.74 3.01
C LYS A 93 0.30 -17.49 3.39
N ALA A 94 0.64 -16.29 3.85
CA ALA A 94 2.02 -15.95 4.25
C ALA A 94 2.48 -16.76 5.47
N LEU A 95 1.63 -16.87 6.49
CA LEU A 95 1.89 -17.64 7.70
C LEU A 95 2.03 -19.14 7.43
N SER A 96 1.23 -19.68 6.48
CA SER A 96 1.32 -21.10 6.10
C SER A 96 2.61 -21.47 5.37
N ALA A 97 3.32 -20.48 4.80
CA ALA A 97 4.60 -20.69 4.15
C ALA A 97 5.77 -20.84 5.15
N LEU A 98 5.57 -20.46 6.41
CA LEU A 98 6.55 -20.64 7.48
C LEU A 98 6.58 -22.10 7.96
N SER A 99 7.76 -22.57 8.38
CA SER A 99 7.87 -23.88 9.03
C SER A 99 7.14 -23.90 10.38
N PRO A 100 6.76 -25.07 10.92
CA PRO A 100 6.03 -25.14 12.20
C PRO A 100 6.76 -24.48 13.39
N SER A 101 8.09 -24.61 13.45
CA SER A 101 8.92 -23.94 14.47
C SER A 101 8.86 -22.42 14.32
N ASP A 102 8.85 -21.92 13.09
CA ASP A 102 8.86 -20.50 12.77
C ASP A 102 7.51 -19.85 13.04
N GLN A 103 6.43 -20.60 12.82
CA GLN A 103 5.06 -20.20 13.18
C GLN A 103 4.93 -19.93 14.68
N GLU A 104 5.53 -20.77 15.52
CA GLU A 104 5.51 -20.55 16.97
C GLU A 104 6.38 -19.38 17.41
N ALA A 105 7.59 -19.26 16.87
CA ALA A 105 8.48 -18.14 17.17
C ALA A 105 7.84 -16.80 16.74
N PHE A 106 7.23 -16.78 15.55
CA PHE A 106 6.49 -15.63 15.04
C PHE A 106 5.33 -15.23 15.97
N ALA A 107 4.55 -16.20 16.48
CA ALA A 107 3.40 -15.91 17.34
C ALA A 107 3.78 -15.38 18.74
N ARG A 108 5.00 -15.69 19.21
CA ARG A 108 5.46 -15.37 20.57
C ARG A 108 6.18 -14.03 20.66
N GLN A 109 6.75 -13.54 19.57
CA GLN A 109 7.48 -12.27 19.59
C GLN A 109 6.54 -11.06 19.70
N ASP A 110 7.05 -9.98 20.31
CA ASP A 110 6.36 -8.70 20.33
C ASP A 110 6.65 -7.91 19.04
N PHE A 111 5.63 -7.23 18.53
CA PHE A 111 5.70 -6.50 17.27
C PHE A 111 5.43 -5.01 17.48
N GLY A 112 6.38 -4.19 17.05
CA GLY A 112 6.11 -2.80 16.71
C GLY A 112 5.25 -2.73 15.46
N ARG A 113 4.34 -1.74 15.40
CA ARG A 113 3.36 -1.61 14.32
C ARG A 113 3.36 -0.19 13.74
N THR A 114 3.25 -0.10 12.42
CA THR A 114 2.93 1.16 11.74
C THR A 114 2.02 0.91 10.53
N ASP A 115 1.12 1.86 10.28
CA ASP A 115 0.13 1.82 9.21
C ASP A 115 0.36 2.97 8.23
N PHE A 116 0.47 2.65 6.94
CA PHE A 116 0.62 3.60 5.86
C PHE A 116 -0.69 3.70 5.06
N LEU A 117 -1.27 4.90 5.03
CA LEU A 117 -2.60 5.15 4.48
C LEU A 117 -2.54 5.87 3.12
N ASN A 118 -2.09 5.17 2.07
CA ASN A 118 -2.06 5.74 0.71
C ASN A 118 -3.41 5.57 0.01
N THR A 119 -4.37 6.45 0.28
CA THR A 119 -5.75 6.33 -0.20
C THR A 119 -5.92 6.42 -1.73
N PHE A 120 -4.91 6.92 -2.45
CA PHE A 120 -4.94 7.09 -3.91
C PHE A 120 -4.47 5.87 -4.68
N GLU A 121 -3.44 5.19 -4.20
CA GLU A 121 -2.77 4.09 -4.92
C GLU A 121 -3.15 2.72 -4.37
N ASP A 122 -3.37 2.63 -3.05
CA ASP A 122 -3.50 1.35 -2.39
C ASP A 122 -4.97 0.93 -2.24
N ARG A 123 -5.20 -0.38 -2.41
CA ARG A 123 -6.51 -1.01 -2.19
C ARG A 123 -6.80 -1.30 -0.72
N PHE A 124 -5.75 -1.48 0.07
CA PHE A 124 -5.80 -1.68 1.51
C PHE A 124 -4.75 -0.79 2.17
N PRO A 125 -4.93 -0.36 3.44
CA PRO A 125 -3.86 0.30 4.15
C PRO A 125 -2.67 -0.65 4.25
N ALA A 126 -1.48 -0.16 3.92
CA ALA A 126 -0.27 -0.95 4.04
C ALA A 126 0.13 -1.00 5.53
N ARG A 127 0.52 -2.17 6.01
CA ARG A 127 0.89 -2.38 7.41
C ARG A 127 2.27 -3.00 7.49
N LEU A 128 3.13 -2.41 8.31
CA LEU A 128 4.44 -2.97 8.65
C LEU A 128 4.43 -3.35 10.13
N LEU A 129 4.73 -4.62 10.38
CA LEU A 129 5.00 -5.18 11.69
C LEU A 129 6.49 -5.49 11.76
N ALA A 130 7.20 -4.92 12.73
CA ALA A 130 8.61 -5.17 12.95
C ALA A 130 8.80 -5.81 14.33
N GLY A 131 9.44 -6.97 14.37
CA GLY A 131 9.85 -7.64 15.60
C GLY A 131 11.31 -8.08 15.54
N PRO A 132 11.80 -8.73 16.61
CA PRO A 132 13.20 -9.15 16.72
C PRO A 132 13.58 -10.24 15.70
N ASP A 133 12.72 -11.24 15.49
CA ASP A 133 13.03 -12.41 14.66
C ASP A 133 12.33 -12.37 13.28
N PHE A 134 11.16 -11.75 13.23
CA PHE A 134 10.37 -11.65 12.00
C PHE A 134 9.77 -10.26 11.78
N TRP A 135 9.74 -9.84 10.53
CA TRP A 135 8.95 -8.69 10.08
C TRP A 135 7.83 -9.19 9.17
N LEU A 136 6.72 -8.47 9.15
CA LEU A 136 5.62 -8.73 8.25
C LEU A 136 5.23 -7.42 7.58
N TYR A 137 5.19 -7.44 6.26
CA TYR A 137 4.69 -6.32 5.46
C TYR A 137 3.46 -6.74 4.68
N PHE A 138 2.37 -6.02 4.85
CA PHE A 138 1.13 -6.21 4.14
C PHE A 138 0.86 -5.02 3.23
N ARG A 139 0.75 -5.26 1.92
CA ARG A 139 0.25 -4.31 0.92
C ARG A 139 -0.44 -5.10 -0.20
N ASP A 140 -1.73 -5.41 0.00
CA ASP A 140 -2.54 -6.35 -0.78
C ASP A 140 -2.07 -7.82 -0.66
N VAL A 141 -0.77 -8.06 -0.79
CA VAL A 141 -0.09 -9.31 -0.47
C VAL A 141 0.67 -9.18 0.85
N CYS A 142 0.66 -10.24 1.65
CA CYS A 142 1.42 -10.35 2.88
C CYS A 142 2.77 -11.04 2.60
N GLN A 143 3.86 -10.39 3.02
CA GLN A 143 5.23 -10.91 2.94
C GLN A 143 5.81 -10.96 4.36
N ILE A 144 6.48 -12.06 4.68
CA ILE A 144 7.14 -12.25 5.96
C ILE A 144 8.64 -12.36 5.72
N TYR A 145 9.39 -11.58 6.50
CA TYR A 145 10.83 -11.52 6.44
C TYR A 145 11.41 -12.08 7.72
N ARG A 146 12.34 -13.01 7.60
CA ARG A 146 13.11 -13.51 8.73
C ARG A 146 14.34 -12.64 8.91
N THR A 147 14.49 -12.01 10.07
CA THR A 147 15.62 -11.09 10.33
C THR A 147 16.95 -11.82 10.34
N ALA A 148 16.97 -13.10 10.71
CA ALA A 148 18.16 -13.94 10.60
C ALA A 148 18.64 -14.05 9.15
N ASP A 149 17.76 -14.10 8.15
CA ASP A 149 18.18 -14.30 6.76
C ASP A 149 18.69 -13.02 6.10
N MET A 150 18.46 -11.87 6.74
CA MET A 150 18.88 -10.56 6.25
C MET A 150 20.40 -10.39 6.39
N GLU A 151 21.03 -9.92 5.32
CA GLU A 151 22.43 -9.50 5.32
C GLU A 151 22.53 -7.97 5.40
N LYS A 152 21.75 -7.25 4.58
CA LYS A 152 21.83 -5.79 4.47
C LYS A 152 20.46 -5.18 4.14
N LEU A 153 20.23 -3.98 4.64
CA LEU A 153 19.09 -3.12 4.34
C LEU A 153 19.58 -1.90 3.57
N GLY A 154 18.79 -1.50 2.58
CA GLY A 154 19.05 -0.32 1.76
C GLY A 154 17.77 0.42 1.44
N ALA A 155 17.91 1.69 1.07
CA ALA A 155 16.83 2.48 0.51
C ALA A 155 17.13 2.72 -0.97
N ARG A 156 16.14 2.46 -1.82
CA ARG A 156 16.25 2.73 -3.25
C ARG A 156 15.09 3.61 -3.68
N GLU A 157 15.40 4.75 -4.29
CA GLU A 157 14.36 5.56 -4.92
C GLU A 157 13.80 4.81 -6.15
N GLU A 158 12.49 4.63 -6.17
CA GLU A 158 11.79 4.04 -7.31
C GLU A 158 11.43 5.16 -8.27
N THR A 159 12.11 5.20 -9.42
CA THR A 159 11.82 6.18 -10.47
C THR A 159 10.99 5.55 -11.59
N VAL A 160 9.87 6.17 -11.94
CA VAL A 160 9.06 5.81 -13.12
C VAL A 160 9.53 6.63 -14.31
N ARG A 161 9.60 5.98 -15.49
CA ARG A 161 9.94 6.65 -16.75
C ARG A 161 8.66 7.19 -17.39
N VAL A 162 8.49 8.50 -17.39
CA VAL A 162 7.35 9.17 -18.02
C VAL A 162 7.78 9.74 -19.37
N HIS A 163 6.97 9.50 -20.40
CA HIS A 163 7.13 10.14 -21.69
C HIS A 163 6.29 11.41 -21.70
N CYS A 164 6.92 12.58 -21.72
CA CYS A 164 6.24 13.85 -21.82
C CYS A 164 6.50 14.48 -23.19
N LYS A 165 5.46 15.06 -23.79
CA LYS A 165 5.58 15.91 -24.97
C LYS A 165 5.53 17.35 -24.49
N SER A 166 6.64 18.08 -24.64
CA SER A 166 6.71 19.52 -24.37
C SER A 166 7.18 20.22 -25.64
N GLY A 167 6.41 21.20 -26.12
CA GLY A 167 6.77 21.99 -27.32
C GLY A 167 7.06 21.16 -28.58
N GLY A 168 6.32 20.07 -28.82
CA GLY A 168 6.51 19.22 -30.01
C GLY A 168 7.64 18.17 -29.89
N VAL A 169 8.54 18.29 -28.92
CA VAL A 169 9.62 17.33 -28.68
C VAL A 169 9.18 16.28 -27.64
N ARG A 170 9.35 14.99 -27.99
CA ARG A 170 9.17 13.88 -27.02
C ARG A 170 10.41 13.82 -26.13
N MET A 171 10.25 14.13 -24.85
CA MET A 171 11.30 13.96 -23.84
C MET A 171 10.96 12.80 -22.90
N ARG A 172 12.00 12.02 -22.55
CA ARG A 172 11.91 10.94 -21.57
C ARG A 172 12.39 11.48 -20.22
N ARG A 173 11.49 11.64 -19.26
CA ARG A 173 11.81 12.12 -17.91
C ARG A 173 11.67 10.98 -16.91
N LYS A 174 12.68 10.77 -16.07
CA LYS A 174 12.55 9.92 -14.88
C LYS A 174 11.94 10.79 -13.78
N VAL A 175 10.84 10.34 -13.20
CA VAL A 175 10.16 11.03 -12.09
C VAL A 175 10.18 10.07 -10.90
N GLY A 176 10.51 10.57 -9.71
CA GLY A 176 10.42 9.78 -8.49
C GLY A 176 8.96 9.37 -8.26
N ALA A 177 8.71 8.07 -8.12
CA ALA A 177 7.38 7.51 -7.88
C ALA A 177 7.23 7.04 -6.42
N GLY A 178 8.32 6.69 -5.75
CA GLY A 178 8.32 6.29 -4.34
C GLY A 178 9.72 5.87 -3.89
N VAL A 179 9.79 5.22 -2.73
CA VAL A 179 11.03 4.70 -2.15
C VAL A 179 10.82 3.25 -1.75
N SER A 180 11.65 2.32 -2.23
CA SER A 180 11.63 0.94 -1.75
C SER A 180 12.72 0.70 -0.71
N LEU A 181 12.31 0.10 0.41
CA LEU A 181 13.21 -0.54 1.34
C LEU A 181 13.61 -1.88 0.74
N THR A 182 14.89 -2.04 0.42
CA THR A 182 15.45 -3.27 -0.17
C THR A 182 16.04 -4.13 0.93
N VAL A 183 15.65 -5.41 0.95
CA VAL A 183 16.21 -6.42 1.84
C VAL A 183 17.14 -7.33 1.04
N ASP A 184 18.44 -7.23 1.30
CA ASP A 184 19.45 -8.15 0.77
C ASP A 184 19.57 -9.33 1.73
N TYR A 185 19.39 -10.56 1.21
CA TYR A 185 19.50 -11.78 1.99
C TYR A 185 20.90 -12.40 1.92
N ARG A 186 21.29 -13.13 2.96
CA ARG A 186 22.54 -13.91 2.98
C ARG A 186 22.48 -15.01 1.92
N LYS A 187 23.53 -15.13 1.10
CA LYS A 187 23.57 -15.98 -0.11
C LYS A 187 23.28 -17.47 0.11
N ASP A 188 23.47 -17.95 1.33
CA ASP A 188 23.25 -19.32 1.79
C ASP A 188 21.80 -19.62 2.17
N THR A 189 20.92 -18.61 2.19
CA THR A 189 19.52 -18.77 2.62
C THR A 189 18.57 -19.11 1.47
N ALA A 190 17.45 -19.75 1.79
CA ALA A 190 16.39 -20.02 0.80
C ALA A 190 15.80 -18.74 0.20
N ALA A 191 15.77 -17.64 0.97
CA ALA A 191 15.29 -16.33 0.54
C ALA A 191 16.19 -15.70 -0.54
N ALA A 192 17.52 -15.91 -0.48
CA ALA A 192 18.44 -15.40 -1.50
C ALA A 192 18.19 -15.97 -2.90
N ARG A 193 17.56 -17.17 -3.02
CA ARG A 193 17.21 -17.78 -4.31
C ARG A 193 16.09 -17.03 -5.04
N GLN A 194 15.30 -16.22 -4.33
CA GLN A 194 14.21 -15.42 -4.91
C GLN A 194 14.65 -13.99 -5.31
N GLY A 195 15.88 -13.60 -5.00
CA GLY A 195 16.42 -12.27 -5.24
C GLY A 195 16.09 -11.26 -4.12
N PRO A 196 16.58 -10.01 -4.23
CA PRO A 196 16.34 -8.98 -3.22
C PRO A 196 14.85 -8.61 -3.21
N ASP A 197 14.25 -8.67 -2.02
CA ASP A 197 12.84 -8.36 -1.84
C ASP A 197 12.67 -6.87 -1.50
N ARG A 198 11.53 -6.29 -1.88
CA ARG A 198 11.31 -4.84 -1.83
C ARG A 198 10.00 -4.50 -1.14
N VAL A 199 10.13 -3.72 -0.07
CA VAL A 199 9.01 -3.08 0.60
C VAL A 199 8.85 -1.69 0.02
N TYR A 200 7.86 -1.51 -0.88
CA TYR A 200 7.59 -0.19 -1.46
C TYR A 200 6.92 0.73 -0.44
N LEU A 201 7.41 1.97 -0.36
CA LEU A 201 6.86 3.04 0.45
C LEU A 201 6.59 4.23 -0.47
N ALA A 202 5.47 4.92 -0.25
CA ALA A 202 5.03 6.01 -1.13
C ALA A 202 5.84 7.30 -0.94
N SER A 203 6.59 7.43 0.17
CA SER A 203 7.39 8.62 0.45
C SER A 203 8.62 8.33 1.31
N TRP A 204 9.56 9.28 1.33
CA TRP A 204 10.73 9.24 2.21
C TRP A 204 10.34 9.34 3.71
N GLU A 205 9.24 10.01 4.03
CA GLU A 205 8.71 10.05 5.40
C GLU A 205 8.23 8.67 5.87
N GLN A 206 7.59 7.90 4.97
CA GLN A 206 7.22 6.52 5.26
C GLN A 206 8.46 5.63 5.46
N LEU A 207 9.52 5.86 4.68
CA LEU A 207 10.80 5.19 4.91
C LEU A 207 11.39 5.53 6.27
N GLN A 208 11.41 6.81 6.67
CA GLN A 208 11.93 7.19 7.98
C GLN A 208 11.10 6.59 9.11
N THR A 209 9.78 6.58 8.98
CA THR A 209 8.88 5.95 9.95
C THR A 209 9.14 4.43 10.05
N ALA A 210 9.36 3.77 8.91
CA ALA A 210 9.72 2.36 8.88
C ALA A 210 11.08 2.11 9.54
N LYS A 211 12.08 2.95 9.26
CA LYS A 211 13.42 2.92 9.88
C LYS A 211 13.33 3.05 11.39
N ASP A 212 12.61 4.04 11.89
CA ASP A 212 12.47 4.30 13.32
C ASP A 212 11.76 3.14 14.04
N LEU A 213 10.74 2.56 13.41
CA LEU A 213 10.05 1.37 13.93
C LEU A 213 11.00 0.17 13.98
N ILE A 214 11.72 -0.09 12.89
CA ILE A 214 12.67 -1.19 12.77
C ILE A 214 13.79 -1.04 13.81
N ALA A 215 14.34 0.15 13.99
CA ALA A 215 15.39 0.42 14.96
C ALA A 215 14.93 0.16 16.40
N ARG A 216 13.66 0.47 16.72
CA ARG A 216 13.11 0.26 18.08
C ARG A 216 12.80 -1.20 18.40
N TYR A 217 12.32 -1.97 17.43
CA TYR A 217 11.78 -3.32 17.68
C TYR A 217 12.64 -4.46 17.11
N CYS A 218 13.66 -4.15 16.31
CA CYS A 218 14.60 -5.12 15.80
C CYS A 218 16.02 -4.80 16.29
N PRO A 219 16.54 -5.52 17.30
CA PRO A 219 17.89 -5.27 17.84
C PRO A 219 19.02 -5.39 16.82
N LYS A 220 18.81 -6.15 15.73
CA LYS A 220 19.79 -6.33 14.65
C LYS A 220 19.76 -5.20 13.62
N ALA A 221 18.77 -4.31 13.67
CA ALA A 221 18.54 -3.27 12.67
C ALA A 221 19.77 -2.40 12.42
N GLU A 222 20.44 -1.91 13.47
CA GLU A 222 21.60 -1.00 13.36
C GLU A 222 22.73 -1.62 12.53
N THR A 223 22.97 -2.92 12.68
CA THR A 223 24.01 -3.64 11.92
C THR A 223 23.63 -3.96 10.48
N LEU A 224 22.33 -3.90 10.16
CA LEU A 224 21.80 -4.25 8.84
C LEU A 224 21.76 -3.04 7.90
N TRP A 225 21.58 -1.82 8.39
CA TRP A 225 21.52 -0.62 7.55
C TRP A 225 22.88 -0.33 6.89
N ARG A 226 22.92 -0.24 5.55
CA ARG A 226 24.04 0.39 4.86
C ARG A 226 23.94 1.91 5.04
N GLU A 227 24.52 2.44 6.11
CA GLU A 227 24.87 3.86 6.13
C GLU A 227 26.18 4.03 5.35
N LYS A 228 26.08 4.69 4.20
CA LYS A 228 27.20 5.29 3.48
C LYS A 228 26.90 6.76 3.30
#